data_AF-A0A168SYI5-F1
#
_entry.id   AF-A0A168SYI5-F1
#
_cell.length_a   1.000
_cell.length_b   1.000
_cell.length_c   1.000
_cell.angle_alpha   90.00
_cell.angle_beta   90.00
_cell.angle_gamma   90.00
#
_symmetry.space_group_name_H-M   'P 1'
#
loop_
_entity.id
_entity.type
_entity.pdbx_description
1 polymer ?
#
loop_
_entity_poly.entity_id
_entity_poly.type
_entity_poly.pdbx_seq_one_letter_code
_entity_poly.pdbx_strand_id
1 'polypeptide(L)'
;MDRNTTGLYETLGISKAATSEEIKKAYRRLALRYHPDKNPDSADQFKDISHAYEVLGDEQKRRVYDRYGELGLQMMGTMASPLFDPEIESMICTVVLVMDVILVLLIVFFSFLALKIDGRVTWAWATVWIPLWLINVFVFYTLGRFLLSSPNDDDDDDDDNGRQTHRADHNDDEAMEGDETKRQQERKTKQRMRWITRGLLMIYFVLALLFQIFIVLALDQKVLWSASTIFIPYFVLEGLNVCLMLADYAIAVMVIQQQLSLDGQLGMKALILHGMALFFNKCWLFVLRVALFVLMALRIDGTITCSWAVVFIPLYLVAVKYAIQLALSYRRFSRLPQPEVAQQGKMTVLVGAVVLLVLGVLVYALVGLLARRLDGAWYLSMATVFVPIFIVLAVVTCCCGCCLPCLMMISTLGDLEDIDSTQALIDPNRRITQSGER
;
A
#
# COMPACT_ATOMS: atom_id res chain seq x y z
N MET A 1 -30.10 5.21 -17.47
CA MET A 1 -29.05 4.35 -18.06
C MET A 1 -29.69 3.01 -18.33
N ASP A 2 -30.03 2.73 -19.58
CA ASP A 2 -30.54 1.41 -19.96
C ASP A 2 -29.42 0.39 -19.78
N ARG A 3 -29.67 -0.62 -18.94
CA ARG A 3 -28.71 -1.69 -18.67
C ARG A 3 -28.82 -2.69 -19.82
N ASN A 4 -27.86 -2.67 -20.74
CA ASN A 4 -27.79 -3.70 -21.77
C ASN A 4 -27.37 -5.03 -21.12
N THR A 5 -28.33 -5.92 -20.90
CA THR A 5 -28.14 -7.26 -20.33
C THR A 5 -28.43 -8.37 -21.36
N THR A 6 -28.69 -8.00 -22.61
CA THR A 6 -28.99 -8.94 -23.71
C THR A 6 -27.90 -8.97 -24.76
N GLY A 7 -27.07 -7.93 -24.87
CA GLY A 7 -26.03 -7.79 -25.90
C GLY A 7 -25.12 -9.00 -26.06
N LEU A 8 -24.62 -9.60 -24.96
CA LEU A 8 -23.74 -10.79 -25.05
C LEU A 8 -24.50 -12.05 -25.51
N TYR A 9 -25.78 -12.18 -25.16
CA TYR A 9 -26.63 -13.29 -25.61
C TYR A 9 -26.96 -13.14 -27.10
N GLU A 10 -27.18 -11.90 -27.56
CA GLU A 10 -27.40 -11.56 -28.96
C GLU A 10 -26.15 -11.83 -29.80
N THR A 11 -24.94 -11.52 -29.30
CA THR A 11 -23.67 -11.83 -29.97
C THR A 11 -23.47 -13.34 -30.19
N LEU A 12 -23.91 -14.18 -29.26
CA LEU A 12 -23.88 -15.64 -29.41
C LEU A 12 -25.13 -16.20 -30.13
N GLY A 13 -26.14 -15.38 -30.40
CA GLY A 13 -27.39 -15.76 -31.05
C GLY A 13 -28.23 -16.74 -30.23
N ILE A 14 -28.25 -16.57 -28.91
CA ILE A 14 -28.94 -17.46 -27.96
C ILE A 14 -29.90 -16.68 -27.06
N SER A 15 -30.86 -17.39 -26.45
CA SER A 15 -31.78 -16.81 -25.47
C SER A 15 -31.08 -16.59 -24.12
N LYS A 16 -31.55 -15.60 -23.34
CA LYS A 16 -31.12 -15.40 -21.95
C LYS A 16 -31.38 -16.62 -21.06
N ALA A 17 -32.37 -17.43 -21.41
CA ALA A 17 -32.71 -18.69 -20.73
C ALA A 17 -31.85 -19.89 -21.19
N ALA A 18 -30.84 -19.69 -22.04
CA ALA A 18 -30.01 -20.77 -22.56
C ALA A 18 -29.21 -21.46 -21.45
N THR A 19 -29.07 -22.78 -21.56
CA THR A 19 -28.25 -23.59 -20.66
C THR A 19 -26.75 -23.42 -20.94
N SER A 20 -25.90 -23.77 -19.97
CA SER A 20 -24.43 -23.72 -20.14
C SER A 20 -23.95 -24.57 -21.34
N GLU A 21 -24.61 -25.70 -21.60
CA GLU A 21 -24.33 -26.54 -22.76
C GLU A 21 -24.67 -25.84 -24.10
N GLU A 22 -25.77 -25.11 -24.15
CA GLU A 22 -26.20 -24.35 -25.33
C GLU A 22 -25.26 -23.17 -25.61
N ILE A 23 -24.80 -22.47 -24.57
CA ILE A 23 -23.81 -21.40 -24.65
C ILE A 23 -22.50 -21.94 -25.26
N LYS A 24 -22.01 -23.06 -24.72
CA LYS A 24 -20.79 -23.73 -25.22
C LYS A 24 -20.94 -24.28 -26.63
N LYS A 25 -22.14 -24.74 -27.02
CA LYS A 25 -22.43 -25.22 -28.37
C LYS A 25 -22.50 -24.06 -29.37
N ALA A 26 -23.12 -22.95 -28.99
CA ALA A 26 -23.22 -21.74 -29.82
C ALA A 26 -21.84 -21.13 -30.06
N TYR A 27 -21.01 -21.00 -29.02
CA TYR A 27 -19.64 -20.53 -29.15
C TYR A 27 -18.81 -21.40 -30.09
N ARG A 28 -18.82 -22.73 -29.91
CA ARG A 28 -18.07 -23.66 -30.79
C ARG A 28 -18.46 -23.52 -32.27
N ARG A 29 -19.75 -23.33 -32.55
CA ARG A 29 -20.25 -23.13 -33.92
C ARG A 29 -19.78 -21.80 -34.52
N LEU A 30 -19.79 -20.71 -33.74
CA LEU A 30 -19.38 -19.38 -34.20
C LEU A 30 -17.86 -19.25 -34.30
N ALA A 31 -17.12 -19.83 -33.36
CA ALA A 31 -15.66 -19.85 -33.36
C ALA A 31 -15.09 -20.57 -34.59
N LEU A 32 -15.71 -21.67 -35.03
CA LEU A 32 -15.32 -22.36 -36.27
C LEU A 32 -15.63 -21.54 -37.53
N ARG A 33 -16.66 -20.68 -37.48
CA ARG A 33 -17.10 -19.84 -38.61
C ARG A 33 -16.22 -18.60 -38.77
N TYR A 34 -15.83 -17.99 -37.66
CA TYR A 34 -15.06 -16.74 -37.62
C TYR A 34 -13.58 -16.95 -37.24
N HIS A 35 -13.07 -18.16 -37.37
CA HIS A 35 -11.68 -18.46 -37.05
C HIS A 35 -10.73 -17.64 -37.95
N PRO A 36 -9.72 -16.94 -37.39
CA PRO A 36 -8.84 -16.04 -38.16
C PRO A 36 -8.06 -16.75 -39.27
N ASP A 37 -7.76 -18.05 -39.09
CA ASP A 37 -7.11 -18.89 -40.10
C ASP A 37 -7.98 -19.16 -41.34
N LYS A 38 -9.30 -19.17 -41.17
CA LYS A 38 -10.26 -19.44 -42.27
C LYS A 38 -10.85 -18.16 -42.86
N ASN A 39 -10.93 -17.10 -42.07
CA ASN A 39 -11.51 -15.81 -42.46
C ASN A 39 -10.72 -14.67 -41.79
N PRO A 40 -9.62 -14.20 -42.41
CA PRO A 40 -8.74 -13.19 -41.83
C PRO A 40 -9.43 -11.83 -41.58
N ASP A 41 -10.50 -11.51 -42.31
CA ASP A 41 -11.28 -10.26 -42.15
C ASP A 41 -12.30 -10.32 -40.99
N SER A 42 -12.41 -11.44 -40.27
CA SER A 42 -13.41 -11.64 -39.21
C SER A 42 -12.85 -11.60 -37.79
N ALA A 43 -11.64 -11.05 -37.62
CA ALA A 43 -10.95 -10.96 -36.34
C ALA A 43 -11.77 -10.24 -35.26
N ASP A 44 -12.46 -9.15 -35.62
CA ASP A 44 -13.30 -8.39 -34.68
C ASP A 44 -14.49 -9.23 -34.19
N GLN A 45 -15.16 -9.94 -35.10
CA GLN A 45 -16.29 -10.82 -34.76
C GLN A 45 -15.85 -12.01 -33.89
N PHE A 46 -14.65 -12.53 -34.12
CA PHE A 46 -14.05 -13.58 -33.29
C PHE A 46 -13.75 -13.10 -31.87
N LYS A 47 -13.31 -11.85 -31.73
CA LYS A 47 -13.07 -11.22 -30.43
C LYS A 47 -14.38 -11.04 -29.65
N ASP A 48 -15.43 -10.57 -30.31
CA ASP A 48 -16.74 -10.33 -29.69
C ASP A 48 -17.41 -11.63 -29.20
N ILE A 49 -17.38 -12.71 -30.00
CA ILE A 49 -17.93 -14.02 -29.58
C ILE A 49 -17.09 -14.66 -28.46
N SER A 50 -15.78 -14.43 -28.45
CA SER A 50 -14.89 -14.96 -27.41
C SER A 50 -15.12 -14.25 -26.08
N HIS A 51 -15.28 -12.92 -26.12
CA HIS A 51 -15.66 -12.13 -24.95
C HIS A 51 -17.06 -12.54 -24.42
N ALA A 52 -18.03 -12.73 -25.30
CA ALA A 52 -19.37 -13.19 -24.90
C ALA A 52 -19.34 -14.58 -24.25
N TYR A 53 -18.52 -15.51 -24.75
CA TYR A 53 -18.36 -16.83 -24.13
C TYR A 53 -17.58 -16.77 -22.82
N GLU A 54 -16.57 -15.90 -22.70
CA GLU A 54 -15.82 -15.72 -21.45
C GLU A 54 -16.73 -15.26 -20.31
N VAL A 55 -17.67 -14.37 -20.61
CA VAL A 55 -18.63 -13.85 -19.63
C VAL A 55 -19.78 -14.80 -19.37
N LEU A 56 -20.40 -15.36 -20.42
CA LEU A 56 -21.60 -16.20 -20.29
C LEU A 56 -21.29 -17.67 -19.97
N GLY A 57 -20.07 -18.12 -20.25
CA GLY A 57 -19.60 -19.49 -19.98
C GLY A 57 -19.21 -19.73 -18.53
N ASP A 58 -18.87 -18.67 -17.80
CA ASP A 58 -18.63 -18.70 -16.36
C ASP A 58 -19.93 -18.30 -15.63
N GLU A 59 -20.42 -19.20 -14.78
CA GLU A 59 -21.67 -19.03 -14.04
C GLU A 59 -21.64 -17.78 -13.15
N GLN A 60 -20.49 -17.45 -12.55
CA GLN A 60 -20.38 -16.25 -11.71
C GLN A 60 -20.42 -14.97 -12.54
N LYS A 61 -19.65 -14.91 -13.64
CA LYS A 61 -19.64 -13.73 -14.55
C LYS A 61 -21.00 -13.53 -15.22
N ARG A 62 -21.69 -14.62 -15.60
CA ARG A 62 -23.04 -14.58 -16.17
C ARG A 62 -24.06 -13.97 -15.22
N ARG A 63 -24.05 -14.38 -13.94
CA ARG A 63 -24.95 -13.84 -12.90
C ARG A 63 -24.74 -12.33 -12.71
N VAL A 64 -23.49 -11.87 -12.69
CA VAL A 64 -23.16 -10.44 -12.55
C VAL A 64 -23.63 -9.66 -13.78
N TYR A 65 -23.38 -10.18 -14.98
CA TYR A 65 -23.86 -9.58 -16.22
C TYR A 65 -25.39 -9.50 -16.28
N ASP A 66 -26.09 -10.54 -15.84
CA ASP A 66 -27.56 -10.58 -15.85
C ASP A 66 -28.20 -9.57 -14.88
N ARG A 67 -27.53 -9.26 -13.76
CA ARG A 67 -28.01 -8.35 -12.71
C ARG A 67 -27.61 -6.89 -12.95
N TYR A 68 -26.38 -6.66 -13.42
CA TYR A 68 -25.77 -5.32 -13.49
C TYR A 68 -25.30 -4.90 -14.89
N GLY A 69 -25.34 -5.79 -15.88
CA GLY A 69 -24.85 -5.53 -17.24
C GLY A 69 -23.33 -5.40 -17.32
N GLU A 70 -22.83 -4.81 -18.40
CA GLU A 70 -21.38 -4.63 -18.63
C GLU A 70 -20.69 -3.80 -17.55
N LEU A 71 -21.42 -2.87 -16.92
CA LEU A 71 -20.90 -2.06 -15.81
C LEU A 71 -20.53 -2.93 -14.59
N GLY A 72 -21.31 -3.98 -14.32
CA GLY A 72 -21.01 -4.93 -13.24
C GLY A 72 -19.73 -5.72 -13.49
N LEU A 73 -19.50 -6.12 -14.75
CA LEU A 73 -18.29 -6.83 -15.15
C LEU A 73 -17.04 -5.93 -15.06
N GLN A 74 -17.17 -4.65 -15.43
CA GLN A 74 -16.07 -3.68 -15.27
C GLN A 74 -15.71 -3.46 -13.80
N MET A 75 -16.71 -3.38 -12.90
CA MET A 75 -16.47 -3.25 -11.47
C MET A 75 -15.84 -4.53 -10.89
N MET A 76 -16.27 -5.70 -11.35
CA MET A 76 -15.68 -7.00 -10.97
C MET A 76 -14.21 -7.09 -11.40
N GLY A 77 -13.87 -6.67 -12.62
CA GLY A 77 -12.48 -6.70 -13.11
C GLY A 77 -11.54 -5.66 -12.50
N THR A 78 -12.07 -4.54 -11.98
CA THR A 78 -11.24 -3.44 -11.44
C THR A 78 -11.09 -3.47 -9.92
N MET A 79 -12.04 -4.05 -9.17
CA MET A 79 -12.00 -4.03 -7.71
C MET A 79 -11.87 -5.42 -7.07
N ALA A 80 -12.08 -6.50 -7.84
CA ALA A 80 -12.35 -7.80 -7.24
C ALA A 80 -11.39 -8.93 -7.65
N SER A 81 -10.40 -8.68 -8.53
CA SER A 81 -9.44 -9.73 -8.90
C SER A 81 -8.58 -10.28 -7.74
N PRO A 82 -8.17 -9.51 -6.70
CA PRO A 82 -7.51 -10.08 -5.52
C PRO A 82 -8.49 -10.46 -4.40
N LEU A 83 -9.79 -10.35 -4.63
CA LEU A 83 -10.85 -10.38 -3.60
C LEU A 83 -11.64 -11.70 -3.61
N PHE A 84 -11.42 -12.55 -4.61
CA PHE A 84 -12.16 -13.81 -4.82
C PHE A 84 -11.33 -15.09 -4.67
N ASP A 85 -10.03 -14.98 -4.40
CA ASP A 85 -9.25 -16.14 -4.01
C ASP A 85 -9.42 -16.38 -2.50
N PRO A 86 -10.01 -17.50 -2.06
CA PRO A 86 -10.31 -17.75 -0.65
C PRO A 86 -9.06 -17.77 0.24
N GLU A 87 -7.89 -18.09 -0.34
CA GLU A 87 -6.61 -18.02 0.35
C GLU A 87 -6.15 -16.58 0.60
N ILE A 88 -6.34 -15.68 -0.37
CA ILE A 88 -5.96 -14.27 -0.28
C ILE A 88 -6.93 -13.53 0.65
N GLU A 89 -8.23 -13.85 0.60
CA GLU A 89 -9.26 -13.28 1.48
C GLU A 89 -8.91 -13.48 2.97
N SER A 90 -8.56 -14.71 3.35
CA SER A 90 -8.17 -15.07 4.72
C SER A 90 -6.93 -14.29 5.20
N MET A 91 -5.93 -14.11 4.32
CA MET A 91 -4.73 -13.33 4.63
C MET A 91 -5.06 -11.85 4.82
N ILE A 92 -5.90 -11.26 3.96
CA ILE A 92 -6.32 -9.87 4.07
C ILE A 92 -7.11 -9.64 5.37
N CYS A 93 -8.07 -10.51 5.69
CA CYS A 93 -8.83 -10.42 6.94
C CYS A 93 -7.90 -10.47 8.16
N THR A 94 -6.92 -11.37 8.17
CA THR A 94 -5.95 -11.47 9.27
C THR A 94 -5.13 -10.19 9.42
N VAL A 95 -4.62 -9.63 8.32
CA VAL A 95 -3.85 -8.38 8.33
C VAL A 95 -4.69 -7.21 8.81
N VAL A 96 -5.93 -7.10 8.34
CA VAL A 96 -6.85 -6.01 8.73
C VAL A 96 -7.18 -6.09 10.23
N LEU A 97 -7.47 -7.28 10.75
CA LEU A 97 -7.71 -7.47 12.19
C LEU A 97 -6.50 -7.13 13.04
N VAL A 98 -5.31 -7.53 12.61
CA VAL A 98 -4.05 -7.16 13.28
C VAL A 98 -3.86 -5.64 13.30
N MET A 99 -4.11 -4.97 12.16
CA MET A 99 -4.01 -3.51 12.08
C MET A 99 -5.02 -2.82 13.00
N ASP A 100 -6.24 -3.34 13.09
CA ASP A 100 -7.27 -2.82 13.99
C ASP A 100 -6.84 -2.91 15.46
N VAL A 101 -6.30 -4.06 15.89
CA VAL A 101 -5.74 -4.24 17.24
C VAL A 101 -4.63 -3.22 17.53
N ILE A 102 -3.73 -2.99 16.57
CA ILE A 102 -2.66 -1.99 16.72
C ILE A 102 -3.26 -0.58 16.88
N LEU A 103 -4.26 -0.22 16.08
CA LEU A 103 -4.92 1.09 16.17
C LEU A 103 -5.64 1.28 17.51
N VAL A 104 -6.32 0.24 18.01
CA VAL A 104 -6.96 0.26 19.33
C VAL A 104 -5.91 0.45 20.44
N LEU A 105 -4.78 -0.26 20.37
CA LEU A 105 -3.68 -0.08 21.33
C LEU A 105 -3.10 1.35 21.29
N LEU A 106 -3.03 1.97 20.11
CA LEU A 106 -2.64 3.38 19.97
C LEU A 106 -3.66 4.33 20.61
N ILE A 107 -4.96 4.11 20.42
CA ILE A 107 -6.02 4.90 21.07
C ILE A 107 -5.91 4.79 22.60
N VAL A 108 -5.70 3.58 23.12
CA VAL A 108 -5.50 3.35 24.56
C VAL A 108 -4.24 4.06 25.07
N PHE A 109 -3.14 4.00 24.32
CA PHE A 109 -1.90 4.70 24.66
C PHE A 109 -2.11 6.22 24.81
N PHE A 110 -2.69 6.88 23.81
CA PHE A 110 -2.94 8.33 23.87
C PHE A 110 -3.94 8.69 24.98
N SER A 111 -4.89 7.81 25.29
CA SER A 111 -5.83 7.99 26.40
C SER A 111 -5.12 7.95 27.75
N PHE A 112 -4.23 6.96 27.96
CA PHE A 112 -3.42 6.86 29.18
C PHE A 112 -2.47 8.04 29.33
N LEU A 113 -1.85 8.46 28.22
CA LEU A 113 -0.96 9.61 28.18
C LEU A 113 -1.70 10.90 28.60
N ALA A 114 -2.90 11.13 28.07
CA ALA A 114 -3.72 12.28 28.45
C ALA A 114 -4.07 12.27 29.95
N LEU A 115 -4.56 11.13 30.47
CA LEU A 115 -4.94 11.00 31.88
C LEU A 115 -3.76 11.20 32.83
N LYS A 116 -2.58 10.65 32.47
CA LYS A 116 -1.38 10.78 33.28
C LYS A 116 -0.88 12.22 33.31
N ILE A 117 -0.78 12.88 32.16
CA ILE A 117 -0.26 14.25 32.10
C ILE A 117 -1.21 15.24 32.79
N ASP A 118 -2.53 15.04 32.67
CA ASP A 118 -3.52 15.87 33.36
C ASP A 118 -3.60 15.60 34.88
N GLY A 119 -2.74 14.72 35.43
CA GLY A 119 -2.64 14.46 36.86
C GLY A 119 -3.86 13.73 37.44
N ARG A 120 -4.74 13.18 36.59
CA ARG A 120 -5.92 12.41 37.02
C ARG A 120 -5.52 11.08 37.65
N VAL A 121 -4.31 10.61 37.36
CA VAL A 121 -3.85 9.26 37.65
C VAL A 121 -2.37 9.25 38.06
N THR A 122 -2.02 8.45 39.07
CA THR A 122 -0.67 8.40 39.68
C THR A 122 0.22 7.24 39.22
N TRP A 123 -0.16 6.52 38.16
CA TRP A 123 0.60 5.35 37.65
C TRP A 123 2.06 5.68 37.29
N ALA A 124 2.95 4.69 37.32
CA ALA A 124 4.31 4.84 36.80
C ALA A 124 4.29 5.11 35.28
N TRP A 125 5.30 5.79 34.73
CA TRP A 125 5.37 6.03 33.29
C TRP A 125 5.45 4.73 32.50
N ALA A 126 6.13 3.71 33.04
CA ALA A 126 6.15 2.37 32.46
C ALA A 126 4.74 1.81 32.18
N THR A 127 3.77 2.04 33.07
CA THR A 127 2.39 1.55 32.91
C THR A 127 1.66 2.24 31.76
N VAL A 128 1.88 3.54 31.58
CA VAL A 128 1.27 4.33 30.49
C VAL A 128 1.75 3.85 29.13
N TRP A 129 2.99 3.36 29.05
CA TRP A 129 3.62 2.89 27.81
C TRP A 129 3.36 1.42 27.48
N ILE A 130 2.68 0.65 28.34
CA ILE A 130 2.35 -0.77 28.12
C ILE A 130 1.71 -1.02 26.74
N PRO A 131 0.69 -0.25 26.28
CA PRO A 131 0.09 -0.53 24.98
C PRO A 131 1.09 -0.40 23.82
N LEU A 132 2.03 0.54 23.91
CA LEU A 132 3.08 0.69 22.89
C LEU A 132 4.09 -0.45 22.96
N TRP A 133 4.42 -0.93 24.16
CA TRP A 133 5.29 -2.10 24.33
C TRP A 133 4.65 -3.38 23.77
N LEU A 134 3.34 -3.55 23.91
CA LEU A 134 2.60 -4.65 23.27
C LEU A 134 2.71 -4.58 21.74
N ILE A 135 2.55 -3.39 21.15
CA ILE A 135 2.76 -3.18 19.71
C ILE A 135 4.20 -3.56 19.33
N ASN A 136 5.19 -3.14 20.10
CA ASN A 136 6.59 -3.49 19.80
C ASN A 136 6.85 -4.99 19.89
N VAL A 137 6.26 -5.70 20.87
CA VAL A 137 6.37 -7.17 20.98
C VAL A 137 5.77 -7.84 19.74
N PHE A 138 4.62 -7.36 19.28
CA PHE A 138 4.00 -7.85 18.06
C PHE A 138 4.87 -7.60 16.82
N VAL A 139 5.38 -6.37 16.67
CA VAL A 139 6.31 -6.00 15.59
C VAL A 139 7.58 -6.84 15.65
N PHE A 140 8.13 -7.09 16.83
CA PHE A 140 9.31 -7.94 17.01
C PHE A 140 9.04 -9.39 16.58
N TYR A 141 7.88 -9.93 16.92
CA TYR A 141 7.48 -11.28 16.51
C TYR A 141 7.36 -11.40 14.99
N THR A 142 6.70 -10.44 14.33
CA THR A 142 6.58 -10.43 12.86
C THR A 142 7.93 -10.22 12.17
N LEU A 143 8.76 -9.31 12.70
CA LEU A 143 10.16 -9.14 12.27
C LEU A 143 10.94 -10.45 12.40
N GLY A 144 10.86 -11.10 13.55
CA GLY A 144 11.61 -12.31 13.87
C GLY A 144 11.24 -13.44 12.92
N ARG A 145 9.94 -13.61 12.63
CA ARG A 145 9.48 -14.59 11.63
C ARG A 145 9.97 -14.24 10.22
N PHE A 146 9.93 -12.96 9.85
CA PHE A 146 10.46 -12.48 8.57
C PHE A 146 11.98 -12.69 8.42
N LEU A 147 12.74 -12.58 9.50
CA LEU A 147 14.18 -12.88 9.50
C LEU A 147 14.46 -14.37 9.33
N LEU A 148 13.70 -15.21 10.05
CA LEU A 148 13.88 -16.66 10.08
C LEU A 148 13.33 -17.34 8.82
N SER A 149 12.45 -16.67 8.07
CA SER A 149 11.96 -17.16 6.78
C SER A 149 13.13 -17.35 5.82
N SER A 150 13.34 -18.60 5.40
CA SER A 150 14.42 -18.97 4.50
C SER A 150 14.28 -18.22 3.17
N PRO A 151 15.37 -17.66 2.60
CA PRO A 151 15.33 -16.98 1.30
C PRO A 151 14.98 -17.89 0.11
N ASN A 152 14.91 -19.21 0.30
CA ASN A 152 14.86 -20.19 -0.80
C ASN A 152 13.44 -20.53 -1.27
N ASP A 153 12.39 -20.12 -0.57
CA ASP A 153 11.03 -20.58 -0.89
C ASP A 153 10.32 -19.71 -1.96
N ASP A 154 10.88 -18.55 -2.35
CA ASP A 154 10.23 -17.59 -3.26
C ASP A 154 10.83 -17.58 -4.69
N ASP A 155 11.97 -18.25 -4.94
CA ASP A 155 12.73 -18.11 -6.20
C ASP A 155 12.55 -19.31 -7.17
N ASP A 156 11.75 -20.32 -6.84
CA ASP A 156 11.63 -21.57 -7.64
C ASP A 156 10.51 -21.56 -8.71
N ASP A 157 9.58 -20.59 -8.69
CA ASP A 157 8.41 -20.60 -9.59
C ASP A 157 8.63 -19.92 -10.95
N ASP A 158 9.68 -19.11 -11.12
CA ASP A 158 9.89 -18.33 -12.35
C ASP A 158 10.72 -19.07 -13.44
N ASP A 159 11.34 -20.22 -13.14
CA ASP A 159 12.35 -20.85 -14.01
C ASP A 159 11.82 -21.99 -14.92
N ASP A 160 10.58 -22.48 -14.75
CA ASP A 160 10.12 -23.69 -15.48
C ASP A 160 9.47 -23.41 -16.85
N ASN A 161 9.12 -22.16 -17.17
CA ASN A 161 8.40 -21.84 -18.42
C ASN A 161 9.30 -21.65 -19.67
N GLY A 162 10.62 -21.78 -19.54
CA GLY A 162 11.57 -21.50 -20.64
C GLY A 162 12.33 -22.70 -21.20
N ARG A 163 12.16 -23.91 -20.65
CA ARG A 163 13.06 -25.04 -20.92
C ARG A 163 12.63 -25.95 -22.07
N GLN A 164 11.90 -25.43 -23.05
CA GLN A 164 11.61 -26.17 -24.28
C GLN A 164 12.18 -25.44 -25.49
N THR A 165 12.99 -26.20 -26.24
CA THR A 165 13.68 -25.89 -27.50
C THR A 165 14.99 -25.12 -27.37
N HIS A 166 16.12 -25.85 -27.35
CA HIS A 166 17.12 -25.76 -28.41
C HIS A 166 18.06 -26.99 -28.34
N ARG A 167 18.26 -27.63 -29.49
CA ARG A 167 19.15 -28.78 -29.68
C ARG A 167 20.58 -28.25 -29.68
N ALA A 168 21.38 -28.67 -28.70
CA ALA A 168 22.72 -28.15 -28.43
C ALA A 168 23.69 -28.37 -29.61
N ASP A 169 24.23 -27.27 -30.14
CA ASP A 169 25.50 -27.24 -30.87
C ASP A 169 26.62 -26.89 -29.88
N HIS A 170 27.82 -27.45 -30.07
CA HIS A 170 28.94 -27.42 -29.12
C HIS A 170 29.54 -26.02 -28.85
N ASN A 171 29.06 -24.97 -29.53
CA ASN A 171 29.44 -23.58 -29.30
C ASN A 171 28.47 -22.83 -28.35
N ASP A 172 27.31 -23.42 -28.04
CA ASP A 172 26.34 -22.83 -27.10
C ASP A 172 26.68 -23.14 -25.63
N ASP A 173 27.57 -24.12 -25.39
CA ASP A 173 27.97 -24.56 -24.05
C ASP A 173 28.72 -23.44 -23.28
N GLU A 174 29.63 -22.71 -23.95
CA GLU A 174 30.37 -21.59 -23.32
C GLU A 174 29.48 -20.38 -23.04
N ALA A 175 28.49 -20.12 -23.91
CA ALA A 175 27.51 -19.06 -23.72
C ALA A 175 26.51 -19.40 -22.60
N MET A 176 26.12 -20.67 -22.48
CA MET A 176 25.24 -21.16 -21.42
C MET A 176 25.95 -21.16 -20.05
N GLU A 177 27.23 -21.54 -19.99
CA GLU A 177 28.04 -21.49 -18.76
C GLU A 177 28.29 -20.04 -18.28
N GLY A 178 28.47 -19.10 -19.21
CA GLY A 178 28.53 -17.66 -18.93
C GLY A 178 27.23 -17.08 -18.37
N ASP A 179 26.07 -17.54 -18.87
CA ASP A 179 24.76 -17.09 -18.38
C ASP A 179 24.43 -17.71 -17.00
N GLU A 180 24.71 -19.00 -16.80
CA GLU A 180 24.51 -19.66 -15.49
C GLU A 180 25.39 -19.05 -14.38
N THR A 181 26.66 -18.78 -14.66
CA THR A 181 27.55 -18.13 -13.69
C THR A 181 27.08 -16.72 -13.32
N LYS A 182 26.58 -15.95 -14.29
CA LYS A 182 25.99 -14.63 -14.06
C LYS A 182 24.71 -14.71 -13.22
N ARG A 183 23.79 -15.64 -13.54
CA ARG A 183 22.58 -15.89 -12.75
C ARG A 183 22.90 -16.31 -11.32
N GLN A 184 23.90 -17.18 -11.11
CA GLN A 184 24.36 -17.56 -9.77
C GLN A 184 24.93 -16.38 -8.99
N GLN A 185 25.67 -15.48 -9.65
CA GLN A 185 26.21 -14.28 -9.02
C GLN A 185 25.10 -13.28 -8.65
N GLU A 186 24.08 -13.13 -9.49
CA GLU A 186 22.89 -12.33 -9.21
C GLU A 186 22.09 -12.89 -8.03
N ARG A 187 21.87 -14.21 -7.97
CA ARG A 187 21.21 -14.88 -6.83
C ARG A 187 21.95 -14.62 -5.52
N LYS A 188 23.28 -14.80 -5.50
CA LYS A 188 24.13 -14.51 -4.32
C LYS A 188 24.05 -13.03 -3.90
N THR A 189 23.98 -12.12 -4.86
CA THR A 189 23.91 -10.67 -4.60
C THR A 189 22.54 -10.28 -4.04
N LYS A 190 21.44 -10.77 -4.64
CA LYS A 190 20.07 -10.60 -4.13
C LYS A 190 19.92 -11.17 -2.72
N GLN A 191 20.47 -12.35 -2.47
CA GLN A 191 20.46 -12.98 -1.15
C GLN A 191 21.20 -12.13 -0.12
N ARG A 192 22.42 -11.66 -0.43
CA ARG A 192 23.18 -10.74 0.45
C ARG A 192 22.41 -9.46 0.74
N MET A 193 21.77 -8.85 -0.27
CA MET A 193 20.95 -7.65 -0.09
C MET A 193 19.78 -7.92 0.86
N ARG A 194 19.05 -9.04 0.68
CA ARG A 194 17.96 -9.45 1.59
C ARG A 194 18.43 -9.53 3.05
N TRP A 195 19.58 -10.16 3.30
CA TRP A 195 20.17 -10.25 4.64
C TRP A 195 20.57 -8.88 5.23
N ILE A 196 21.15 -7.99 4.40
CA ILE A 196 21.50 -6.63 4.83
C ILE A 196 20.25 -5.84 5.21
N THR A 197 19.22 -5.84 4.35
CA THR A 197 17.96 -5.12 4.62
C THR A 197 17.28 -5.65 5.88
N ARG A 198 17.24 -6.98 6.05
CA ARG A 198 16.73 -7.66 7.24
C ARG A 198 17.49 -7.26 8.52
N GLY A 199 18.82 -7.29 8.49
CA GLY A 199 19.65 -6.89 9.63
C GLY A 199 19.52 -5.40 9.98
N LEU A 200 19.46 -4.55 8.96
CA LEU A 200 19.25 -3.12 9.13
C LEU A 200 17.91 -2.83 9.81
N LEU A 201 16.83 -3.51 9.40
CA LEU A 201 15.50 -3.35 9.96
C LEU A 201 15.44 -3.74 11.45
N MET A 202 16.22 -4.74 11.88
CA MET A 202 16.42 -5.05 13.31
C MET A 202 17.13 -3.92 14.07
N ILE A 203 18.19 -3.34 13.48
CA ILE A 203 18.91 -2.22 14.10
C ILE A 203 17.96 -1.03 14.31
N TYR A 204 17.11 -0.72 13.33
CA TYR A 204 16.07 0.31 13.48
C TYR A 204 15.14 0.03 14.66
N PHE A 205 14.65 -1.20 14.76
CA PHE A 205 13.75 -1.61 15.83
C PHE A 205 14.40 -1.47 17.22
N VAL A 206 15.64 -1.94 17.37
CA VAL A 206 16.40 -1.85 18.63
C VAL A 206 16.65 -0.39 19.01
N LEU A 207 17.07 0.46 18.07
CA LEU A 207 17.29 1.89 18.33
C LEU A 207 15.99 2.60 18.74
N ALA A 208 14.87 2.29 18.09
CA ALA A 208 13.57 2.84 18.44
C ALA A 208 13.11 2.39 19.85
N LEU A 209 13.31 1.12 20.21
CA LEU A 209 13.04 0.63 21.56
C LEU A 209 13.90 1.30 22.62
N LEU A 210 15.21 1.44 22.36
CA LEU A 210 16.13 2.14 23.26
C LEU A 210 15.69 3.59 23.50
N PHE A 211 15.26 4.28 22.44
CA PHE A 211 14.72 5.63 22.56
C PHE A 211 13.48 5.69 23.47
N GLN A 212 12.53 4.77 23.31
CA GLN A 212 11.34 4.70 24.16
C GLN A 212 11.70 4.43 25.64
N ILE A 213 12.62 3.50 25.89
CA ILE A 213 13.09 3.18 27.24
C ILE A 213 13.74 4.41 27.87
N PHE A 214 14.58 5.14 27.13
CA PHE A 214 15.25 6.34 27.62
C PHE A 214 14.24 7.43 28.01
N ILE A 215 13.18 7.63 27.21
CA ILE A 215 12.09 8.55 27.55
C ILE A 215 11.41 8.13 28.86
N VAL A 216 11.04 6.86 29.00
CA VAL A 216 10.34 6.37 30.21
C VAL A 216 11.21 6.53 31.45
N LEU A 217 12.51 6.21 31.36
CA LEU A 217 13.45 6.36 32.48
C LEU A 217 13.66 7.82 32.88
N ALA A 218 13.74 8.72 31.89
CA ALA A 218 13.85 10.15 32.14
C ALA A 218 12.58 10.72 32.77
N LEU A 219 11.40 10.31 32.31
CA LEU A 219 10.11 10.75 32.83
C LEU A 219 9.83 10.26 34.27
N ASP A 220 10.30 9.06 34.62
CA ASP A 220 10.23 8.52 35.99
C ASP A 220 11.22 9.22 36.96
N GLN A 221 12.02 10.20 36.49
CA GLN A 221 13.10 10.86 37.24
C GLN A 221 14.11 9.89 37.89
N LYS A 222 14.18 8.65 37.40
CA LYS A 222 15.15 7.65 37.87
C LYS A 222 16.58 8.01 37.48
N VAL A 223 16.73 8.79 36.41
CA VAL A 223 18.03 9.23 35.89
C VAL A 223 17.99 10.70 35.48
N LEU A 224 18.97 11.48 35.91
CA LEU A 224 19.13 12.92 35.63
C LEU A 224 19.87 13.15 34.30
N TRP A 225 19.38 12.55 33.21
CA TRP A 225 19.97 12.75 31.89
C TRP A 225 19.54 14.09 31.29
N SER A 226 20.45 14.75 30.56
CA SER A 226 20.08 15.86 29.69
C SER A 226 19.22 15.37 28.53
N ALA A 227 18.39 16.24 27.97
CA ALA A 227 17.56 15.92 26.80
C ALA A 227 18.44 15.38 25.67
N SER A 228 19.60 15.99 25.45
CA SER A 228 20.58 15.56 24.45
C SER A 228 20.97 14.08 24.57
N THR A 229 21.13 13.55 25.80
CA THR A 229 21.44 12.12 26.03
C THR A 229 20.26 11.22 25.71
N ILE A 230 19.03 11.65 26.03
CA ILE A 230 17.80 10.91 25.74
C ILE A 230 17.60 10.75 24.22
N PHE A 231 17.93 11.77 23.44
CA PHE A 231 17.79 11.76 21.98
C PHE A 231 18.92 11.03 21.23
N ILE A 232 19.96 10.50 21.89
CA ILE A 232 21.09 9.82 21.22
C ILE A 232 20.61 8.68 20.28
N PRO A 233 19.78 7.72 20.72
CA PRO A 233 19.35 6.64 19.84
C PRO A 233 18.59 7.15 18.60
N TYR A 234 17.83 8.24 18.77
CA TYR A 234 17.13 8.90 17.67
C TYR A 234 18.11 9.57 16.68
N PHE A 235 19.14 10.27 17.16
CA PHE A 235 20.15 10.87 16.28
C PHE A 235 20.98 9.82 15.54
N VAL A 236 21.27 8.67 16.16
CA VAL A 236 21.92 7.54 15.49
C VAL A 236 21.02 7.00 14.38
N LEU A 237 19.71 6.85 14.64
CA LEU A 237 18.72 6.42 13.66
C LEU A 237 18.64 7.38 12.48
N GLU A 238 18.58 8.69 12.74
CA GLU A 238 18.61 9.72 11.70
C GLU A 238 19.93 9.71 10.91
N GLY A 239 21.06 9.44 11.58
CA GLY A 239 22.36 9.25 10.91
C GLY A 239 22.35 8.07 9.94
N LEU A 240 21.79 6.92 10.34
CA LEU A 240 21.63 5.76 9.46
C LEU A 240 20.73 6.09 8.25
N ASN A 241 19.62 6.79 8.46
CA ASN A 241 18.73 7.23 7.37
C ASN A 241 19.47 8.09 6.34
N VAL A 242 20.37 8.98 6.78
CA VAL A 242 21.18 9.79 5.86
C VAL A 242 22.13 8.94 5.05
N CYS A 243 22.83 8.01 5.70
CA CYS A 243 23.76 7.12 5.00
C CYS A 243 23.06 6.34 3.89
N LEU A 244 21.87 5.79 4.16
CA LEU A 244 21.06 5.09 3.17
C LEU A 244 20.58 6.02 2.06
N MET A 245 20.12 7.22 2.41
CA MET A 245 19.67 8.19 1.43
C MET A 245 20.80 8.68 0.52
N LEU A 246 22.02 8.84 1.06
CA LEU A 246 23.21 9.16 0.27
C LEU A 246 23.61 8.01 -0.67
N ALA A 247 23.47 6.76 -0.24
CA ALA A 247 23.68 5.60 -1.10
C ALA A 247 22.67 5.56 -2.26
N ASP A 248 21.37 5.74 -1.96
CA ASP A 248 20.32 5.81 -2.99
C ASP A 248 20.52 6.98 -3.95
N TYR A 249 21.00 8.11 -3.44
CA TYR A 249 21.36 9.26 -4.27
C TYR A 249 22.55 8.95 -5.18
N ALA A 250 23.61 8.33 -4.66
CA ALA A 250 24.77 7.92 -5.45
C ALA A 250 24.38 6.95 -6.56
N ILE A 251 23.55 5.94 -6.27
CA ILE A 251 23.01 5.01 -7.26
C ILE A 251 22.19 5.76 -8.32
N ALA A 252 21.28 6.65 -7.91
CA ALA A 252 20.47 7.43 -8.84
C ALA A 252 21.34 8.29 -9.78
N VAL A 253 22.39 8.92 -9.26
CA VAL A 253 23.35 9.69 -10.07
C VAL A 253 24.11 8.78 -11.04
N MET A 254 24.56 7.60 -10.60
CA MET A 254 25.23 6.62 -11.48
C MET A 254 24.32 6.18 -12.62
N VAL A 255 23.04 5.87 -12.35
CA VAL A 255 22.06 5.49 -13.36
C VAL A 255 21.83 6.63 -14.36
N ILE A 256 21.67 7.86 -13.88
CA ILE A 256 21.48 9.02 -14.76
C ILE A 256 22.74 9.25 -15.61
N GLN A 257 23.93 9.10 -15.02
CA GLN A 257 25.19 9.20 -15.75
C GLN A 257 25.30 8.12 -16.84
N GLN A 258 24.86 6.90 -16.55
CA GLN A 258 24.82 5.81 -17.53
C GLN A 258 23.84 6.11 -18.67
N GLN A 259 22.63 6.60 -18.37
CA GLN A 259 21.65 6.97 -19.40
C GLN A 259 22.13 8.12 -20.28
N LEU A 260 22.75 9.15 -19.70
CA LEU A 260 23.30 10.29 -20.46
C LEU A 260 24.44 9.86 -21.40
N SER A 261 25.22 8.85 -21.02
CA SER A 261 26.31 8.33 -21.86
C SER A 261 25.78 7.63 -23.12
N LEU A 262 24.57 7.07 -23.06
CA LEU A 262 23.91 6.38 -24.17
C LEU A 262 23.21 7.37 -25.12
N ASP A 263 22.61 8.43 -24.59
CA ASP A 263 21.84 9.41 -25.39
C ASP A 263 22.72 10.42 -26.14
N GLY A 264 24.02 10.51 -25.84
CA GLY A 264 24.98 11.36 -26.57
C GLY A 264 24.69 12.88 -26.53
N GLN A 265 23.58 13.30 -25.92
CA GLN A 265 23.13 14.68 -25.80
C GLN A 265 22.65 14.97 -24.38
N LEU A 266 23.55 15.43 -23.50
CA LEU A 266 23.29 16.54 -22.58
C LEU A 266 24.54 16.84 -21.74
N GLY A 267 25.01 18.08 -21.80
CA GLY A 267 26.22 18.51 -21.12
C GLY A 267 26.14 18.40 -19.59
N MET A 268 27.31 18.24 -18.96
CA MET A 268 27.57 18.18 -17.52
C MET A 268 26.70 19.12 -16.66
N LYS A 269 26.27 20.28 -17.19
CA LYS A 269 25.34 21.20 -16.53
C LYS A 269 23.96 20.60 -16.22
N ALA A 270 23.39 19.83 -17.14
CA ALA A 270 22.09 19.20 -16.94
C ALA A 270 22.15 18.07 -15.91
N LEU A 271 23.25 17.31 -15.89
CA LEU A 271 23.55 16.31 -14.87
C LEU A 271 23.66 16.94 -13.48
N ILE A 272 24.42 18.03 -13.36
CA ILE A 272 24.58 18.77 -12.09
C ILE A 272 23.23 19.32 -11.62
N LEU A 273 22.43 19.92 -12.52
CA LEU A 273 21.15 20.51 -12.17
C LEU A 273 20.12 19.44 -11.71
N HIS A 274 20.02 18.33 -12.44
CA HIS A 274 19.13 17.22 -12.04
C HIS A 274 19.61 16.55 -10.76
N GLY A 275 20.92 16.33 -10.62
CA GLY A 275 21.52 15.81 -9.38
C GLY A 275 21.21 16.70 -8.18
N MET A 276 21.42 18.02 -8.29
CA MET A 276 21.09 18.97 -7.22
C MET A 276 19.60 18.99 -6.88
N ALA A 277 18.71 18.94 -7.88
CA ALA A 277 17.27 18.90 -7.65
C ALA A 277 16.84 17.61 -6.91
N LEU A 278 17.40 16.46 -7.30
CA LEU A 278 17.17 15.17 -6.65
C LEU A 278 17.67 15.16 -5.21
N PHE A 279 18.89 15.67 -4.98
CA PHE A 279 19.47 15.80 -3.66
C PHE A 279 18.59 16.67 -2.76
N PHE A 280 18.23 17.88 -3.20
CA PHE A 280 17.39 18.78 -2.42
C PHE A 280 16.02 18.15 -2.10
N ASN A 281 15.42 17.43 -3.05
CA ASN A 281 14.13 16.80 -2.83
C ASN A 281 14.17 15.65 -1.82
N LYS A 282 15.31 14.96 -1.68
CA LYS A 282 15.49 13.90 -0.68
C LYS A 282 15.98 14.44 0.68
N CYS A 283 16.87 15.43 0.70
CA CYS A 283 17.53 15.93 1.92
C CYS A 283 16.71 16.90 2.77
N TRP A 284 15.82 17.69 2.16
CA TRP A 284 15.14 18.78 2.88
C TRP A 284 14.35 18.29 4.11
N LEU A 285 13.68 17.14 4.02
CA LEU A 285 12.84 16.61 5.09
C LEU A 285 13.73 16.14 6.26
N PHE A 286 14.87 15.53 5.95
CA PHE A 286 15.88 15.18 6.94
C PHE A 286 16.39 16.43 7.69
N VAL A 287 16.75 17.50 6.97
CA VAL A 287 17.22 18.75 7.57
C VAL A 287 16.16 19.34 8.51
N LEU A 288 14.89 19.36 8.10
CA LEU A 288 13.81 19.86 8.93
C LEU A 288 13.56 18.99 10.17
N ARG A 289 13.65 17.65 10.05
CA ARG A 289 13.53 16.74 11.20
C ARG A 289 14.66 16.96 12.19
N VAL A 290 15.91 16.95 11.74
CA VAL A 290 17.05 17.19 12.64
C VAL A 290 16.95 18.56 13.30
N ALA A 291 16.61 19.60 12.54
CA ALA A 291 16.38 20.93 13.11
C ALA A 291 15.30 20.94 14.19
N LEU A 292 14.16 20.25 13.96
CA LEU A 292 13.08 20.13 14.95
C LEU A 292 13.57 19.47 16.24
N PHE A 293 14.24 18.32 16.14
CA PHE A 293 14.67 17.57 17.32
C PHE A 293 15.79 18.29 18.09
N VAL A 294 16.70 18.96 17.38
CA VAL A 294 17.72 19.82 18.01
C VAL A 294 17.06 20.98 18.75
N LEU A 295 16.12 21.70 18.13
CA LEU A 295 15.39 22.79 18.79
C LEU A 295 14.60 22.30 20.00
N MET A 296 13.99 21.11 19.91
CA MET A 296 13.27 20.49 21.02
C MET A 296 14.20 20.13 22.18
N ALA A 297 15.34 19.49 21.90
CA ALA A 297 16.32 19.15 22.93
C ALA A 297 16.87 20.40 23.63
N LEU A 298 17.26 21.42 22.86
CA LEU A 298 17.75 22.69 23.38
C LEU A 298 16.70 23.42 24.23
N ARG A 299 15.43 23.37 23.83
CA ARG A 299 14.32 23.95 24.59
C ARG A 299 14.06 23.21 25.89
N ILE A 300 14.08 21.88 25.88
CA ILE A 300 13.89 21.05 27.08
C ILE A 300 15.03 21.26 28.08
N ASP A 301 16.28 21.38 27.59
CA ASP A 301 17.46 21.67 28.42
C ASP A 301 17.50 23.13 28.93
N GLY A 302 16.50 23.96 28.59
CA GLY A 302 16.39 25.35 29.06
C GLY A 302 17.37 26.33 28.41
N THR A 303 18.16 25.89 27.43
CA THR A 303 19.16 26.73 26.74
C THR A 303 18.54 27.83 25.88
N ILE A 304 17.35 27.58 25.34
CA ILE A 304 16.58 28.54 24.53
C ILE A 304 15.28 28.90 25.26
N THR A 305 14.94 30.19 25.32
CA THR A 305 13.76 30.73 26.03
C THR A 305 12.56 31.02 25.12
N CYS A 306 12.62 30.70 23.82
CA CYS A 306 11.57 30.98 22.85
C CYS A 306 10.28 30.16 23.09
N SER A 307 9.15 30.60 22.53
CA SER A 307 7.89 29.86 22.64
C SER A 307 7.94 28.52 21.90
N TRP A 308 7.14 27.56 22.34
CA TRP A 308 7.04 26.25 21.68
C TRP A 308 6.53 26.34 20.24
N ALA A 309 5.78 27.38 19.90
CA ALA A 309 5.40 27.66 18.52
C ALA A 309 6.62 27.89 17.60
N VAL A 310 7.69 28.51 18.11
CA VAL A 310 8.95 28.73 17.37
C VAL A 310 9.72 27.41 17.21
N VAL A 311 9.73 26.56 18.23
CA VAL A 311 10.36 25.22 18.18
C VAL A 311 9.74 24.36 17.07
N PHE A 312 8.42 24.48 16.84
CA PHE A 312 7.71 23.73 15.80
C PHE A 312 7.77 24.36 14.39
N ILE A 313 8.51 25.46 14.17
CA ILE A 313 8.68 26.07 12.82
C ILE A 313 9.03 25.05 11.73
N PRO A 314 9.98 24.12 11.94
CA PRO A 314 10.30 23.13 10.90
C PRO A 314 9.10 22.30 10.44
N LEU A 315 8.13 22.00 11.33
CA LEU A 315 6.90 21.29 10.97
C LEU A 315 5.96 22.13 10.11
N TYR A 316 5.85 23.43 10.38
CA TYR A 316 5.03 24.32 9.56
C TYR A 316 5.61 24.50 8.15
N LEU A 317 6.94 24.51 8.01
CA LEU A 317 7.62 24.60 6.71
C LEU A 317 7.32 23.40 5.79
N VAL A 318 7.00 22.23 6.35
CA VAL A 318 6.59 21.06 5.59
C VAL A 318 5.33 21.34 4.76
N ALA A 319 4.27 21.87 5.39
CA ALA A 319 3.04 22.22 4.66
C ALA A 319 3.28 23.31 3.61
N VAL A 320 4.07 24.32 3.95
CA VAL A 320 4.38 25.40 2.99
C VAL A 320 5.04 24.83 1.75
N LYS A 321 6.01 23.91 1.90
CA LYS A 321 6.62 23.23 0.74
C LYS A 321 5.59 22.47 -0.08
N TYR A 322 4.77 21.63 0.55
CA TYR A 322 3.77 20.83 -0.18
C TYR A 322 2.73 21.71 -0.88
N ALA A 323 2.28 22.79 -0.25
CA ALA A 323 1.38 23.77 -0.85
C ALA A 323 2.01 24.45 -2.08
N ILE A 324 3.29 24.86 -1.98
CA ILE A 324 4.03 25.43 -3.12
C ILE A 324 4.17 24.40 -4.24
N GLN A 325 4.55 23.16 -3.92
CA GLN A 325 4.70 22.09 -4.90
C GLN A 325 3.39 21.81 -5.64
N LEU A 326 2.27 21.85 -4.92
CA LEU A 326 0.95 21.64 -5.48
C LEU A 326 0.52 22.80 -6.39
N ALA A 327 0.78 24.05 -5.98
CA ALA A 327 0.54 25.24 -6.79
C ALA A 327 1.39 25.25 -8.08
N LEU A 328 2.66 24.85 -7.98
CA LEU A 328 3.56 24.71 -9.14
C LEU A 328 3.09 23.59 -10.08
N SER A 329 2.62 22.47 -9.51
CA SER A 329 2.07 21.36 -10.30
C SER A 329 0.80 21.78 -11.04
N TYR A 330 -0.12 22.50 -10.39
CA TYR A 330 -1.31 23.06 -11.03
C TYR A 330 -0.96 23.96 -12.21
N ARG A 331 0.01 24.86 -12.02
CA ARG A 331 0.51 25.76 -13.09
C ARG A 331 1.14 24.97 -14.24
N ARG A 332 1.85 23.88 -13.95
CA ARG A 332 2.47 23.02 -14.96
C ARG A 332 1.41 22.30 -15.79
N PHE A 333 0.42 21.67 -15.16
CA PHE A 333 -0.68 21.00 -15.87
C PHE A 333 -1.53 21.98 -16.67
N SER A 334 -1.65 23.23 -16.22
CA SER A 334 -2.37 24.27 -16.96
C SER A 334 -1.67 24.73 -18.25
N ARG A 335 -0.40 24.38 -18.44
CA ARG A 335 0.40 24.70 -19.65
C ARG A 335 0.50 23.55 -20.64
N LEU A 336 -0.09 22.39 -20.33
CA LEU A 336 -0.03 21.24 -21.23
C LEU A 336 -0.96 21.44 -22.45
N PRO A 337 -0.51 21.07 -23.66
CA PRO A 337 -1.29 21.25 -24.89
C PRO A 337 -2.45 20.26 -25.02
N GLN A 338 -2.37 19.08 -24.41
CA GLN A 338 -3.43 18.06 -24.44
C GLN A 338 -4.48 18.32 -23.35
N PRO A 339 -5.76 18.57 -23.70
CA PRO A 339 -6.79 18.97 -22.74
C PRO A 339 -7.17 17.84 -21.76
N GLU A 340 -7.22 16.59 -22.22
CA GLU A 340 -7.59 15.43 -21.38
C GLU A 340 -6.58 15.20 -20.25
N VAL A 341 -5.29 15.15 -20.59
CA VAL A 341 -4.19 14.98 -19.61
C VAL A 341 -4.11 16.19 -18.67
N ALA A 342 -4.33 17.40 -19.20
CA ALA A 342 -4.39 18.60 -18.38
C ALA A 342 -5.55 18.56 -17.37
N GLN A 343 -6.72 18.09 -17.77
CA GLN A 343 -7.89 17.97 -16.90
C GLN A 343 -7.69 16.90 -15.82
N GLN A 344 -7.17 15.72 -16.19
CA GLN A 344 -6.84 14.67 -15.23
C GLN A 344 -5.80 15.13 -14.22
N GLY A 345 -4.71 15.77 -14.69
CA GLY A 345 -3.66 16.31 -13.81
C GLY A 345 -4.18 17.39 -12.85
N LYS A 346 -5.06 18.28 -13.33
CA LYS A 346 -5.72 19.28 -12.47
C LYS A 346 -6.62 18.63 -11.42
N MET A 347 -7.36 17.59 -11.77
CA MET A 347 -8.20 16.86 -10.83
C MET A 347 -7.37 16.21 -9.74
N THR A 348 -6.27 15.54 -10.10
CA THR A 348 -5.33 14.95 -9.13
C THR A 348 -4.76 16.01 -8.18
N VAL A 349 -4.38 17.18 -8.71
CA VAL A 349 -3.88 18.29 -7.90
C VAL A 349 -4.96 18.85 -6.97
N LEU A 350 -6.21 18.95 -7.43
CA LEU A 350 -7.33 19.40 -6.62
C LEU A 350 -7.63 18.42 -5.48
N VAL A 351 -7.66 17.11 -5.76
CA VAL A 351 -7.80 16.06 -4.75
C VAL A 351 -6.66 16.16 -3.73
N GLY A 352 -5.42 16.29 -4.19
CA GLY A 352 -4.27 16.51 -3.31
C GLY A 352 -4.40 17.77 -2.43
N ALA A 353 -5.01 18.85 -2.95
CA ALA A 353 -5.22 20.08 -2.20
C ALA A 353 -6.25 19.89 -1.08
N VAL A 354 -7.34 19.18 -1.38
CA VAL A 354 -8.37 18.82 -0.40
C VAL A 354 -7.78 17.93 0.69
N VAL A 355 -6.99 16.92 0.33
CA VAL A 355 -6.31 16.05 1.31
C VAL A 355 -5.35 16.85 2.18
N LEU A 356 -4.51 17.72 1.60
CA LEU A 356 -3.59 18.57 2.35
C LEU A 356 -4.35 19.52 3.29
N LEU A 357 -5.51 20.05 2.86
CA LEU A 357 -6.34 20.90 3.70
C LEU A 357 -6.93 20.13 4.87
N VAL A 358 -7.58 18.99 4.62
CA VAL A 358 -8.25 18.19 5.67
C VAL A 358 -7.24 17.64 6.67
N LEU A 359 -6.22 16.93 6.19
CA LEU A 359 -5.19 16.35 7.06
C LEU A 359 -4.32 17.45 7.69
N GLY A 360 -4.00 18.49 6.94
CA GLY A 360 -3.23 19.63 7.45
C GLY A 360 -3.95 20.33 8.59
N VAL A 361 -5.25 20.60 8.47
CA VAL A 361 -6.02 21.22 9.56
C VAL A 361 -5.94 20.38 10.83
N LEU A 362 -6.10 19.05 10.74
CA LEU A 362 -6.02 18.17 11.90
C LEU A 362 -4.60 18.14 12.51
N VAL A 363 -3.57 17.96 11.69
CA VAL A 363 -2.16 17.88 12.14
C VAL A 363 -1.69 19.20 12.73
N TYR A 364 -1.97 20.34 12.07
CA TYR A 364 -1.53 21.64 12.56
C TYR A 364 -2.37 22.18 13.72
N ALA A 365 -3.64 21.77 13.83
CA ALA A 365 -4.41 21.99 15.05
C ALA A 365 -3.76 21.28 16.24
N LEU A 366 -3.37 20.01 16.08
CA LEU A 366 -2.64 19.27 17.11
C LEU A 366 -1.34 19.98 17.51
N VAL A 367 -0.48 20.34 16.54
CA VAL A 367 0.80 21.01 16.81
C VAL A 367 0.58 22.36 17.50
N GLY A 368 -0.41 23.15 17.07
CA GLY A 368 -0.73 24.45 17.67
C GLY A 368 -1.29 24.34 19.09
N LEU A 369 -2.20 23.39 19.33
CA LEU A 369 -2.74 23.10 20.67
C LEU A 369 -1.64 22.61 21.61
N LEU A 370 -0.77 21.71 21.13
CA LEU A 370 0.37 21.20 21.89
C LEU A 370 1.36 22.32 22.24
N ALA A 371 1.69 23.19 21.28
CA ALA A 371 2.56 24.35 21.52
C ALA A 371 2.00 25.25 22.64
N ARG A 372 0.70 25.57 22.59
CA ARG A 372 0.06 26.38 23.64
C ARG A 372 0.05 25.69 24.99
N ARG A 373 -0.20 24.38 25.02
CA ARG A 373 -0.17 23.60 26.25
C ARG A 373 1.23 23.63 26.88
N LEU A 374 2.27 23.45 26.07
CA LEU A 374 3.67 23.48 26.51
C LEU A 374 4.15 24.88 26.91
N ASP A 375 3.58 25.95 26.35
CA ASP A 375 3.82 27.34 26.77
C ASP A 375 3.12 27.71 28.10
N GLY A 376 2.43 26.75 28.74
CA GLY A 376 1.81 26.95 30.05
C GLY A 376 0.33 27.35 30.01
N ALA A 377 -0.43 26.97 28.98
CA ALA A 377 -1.89 27.07 29.01
C ALA A 377 -2.50 25.92 29.84
N TRP A 378 -2.52 26.07 31.17
CA TRP A 378 -2.96 24.99 32.09
C TRP A 378 -4.46 24.68 32.02
N TYR A 379 -5.28 25.59 31.49
CA TYR A 379 -6.73 25.40 31.28
C TYR A 379 -7.06 24.39 30.16
N LEU A 380 -6.12 24.11 29.26
CA LEU A 380 -6.33 23.19 28.14
C LEU A 380 -6.00 21.76 28.56
N SER A 381 -7.00 20.87 28.67
CA SER A 381 -6.74 19.46 28.98
C SER A 381 -5.94 18.77 27.87
N MET A 382 -5.09 17.79 28.22
CA MET A 382 -4.36 17.00 27.21
C MET A 382 -5.31 16.19 26.34
N ALA A 383 -6.46 15.77 26.88
CA ALA A 383 -7.51 15.14 26.08
C ALA A 383 -7.96 16.05 24.91
N THR A 384 -8.12 17.36 25.15
CA THR A 384 -8.45 18.34 24.10
C THR A 384 -7.33 18.46 23.06
N VAL A 385 -6.07 18.45 23.48
CA VAL A 385 -4.91 18.51 22.57
C VAL A 385 -4.90 17.30 21.63
N PHE A 386 -5.25 16.11 22.12
CA PHE A 386 -5.24 14.88 21.34
C PHE A 386 -6.53 14.61 20.53
N VAL A 387 -7.55 15.47 20.59
CA VAL A 387 -8.78 15.33 19.78
C VAL A 387 -8.49 15.07 18.30
N PRO A 388 -7.58 15.81 17.61
CA PRO A 388 -7.28 15.52 16.20
C PRO A 388 -6.71 14.12 15.98
N ILE A 389 -5.88 13.61 16.90
CA ILE A 389 -5.34 12.25 16.84
C ILE A 389 -6.47 11.23 16.98
N PHE A 390 -7.36 11.41 17.96
CA PHE A 390 -8.48 10.50 18.16
C PHE A 390 -9.45 10.48 16.97
N ILE A 391 -9.69 11.63 16.33
CA ILE A 391 -10.49 11.70 15.10
C ILE A 391 -9.84 10.86 14.00
N VAL A 392 -8.54 11.04 13.75
CA VAL A 392 -7.83 10.29 12.70
C VAL A 392 -7.82 8.80 13.02
N LEU A 393 -7.45 8.40 14.24
CA LEU A 393 -7.42 7.00 14.64
C LEU A 393 -8.81 6.36 14.56
N ALA A 394 -9.86 7.04 15.04
CA ALA A 394 -11.22 6.51 14.98
C ALA A 394 -11.73 6.34 13.53
N VAL A 395 -11.41 7.29 12.63
CA VAL A 395 -11.76 7.17 11.21
C VAL A 395 -11.02 5.99 10.58
N VAL A 396 -9.73 5.84 10.84
CA VAL A 396 -8.93 4.73 10.30
C VAL A 396 -9.42 3.38 10.86
N THR A 397 -9.67 3.28 12.17
CA THR A 397 -10.27 2.10 12.81
C THR A 397 -11.64 1.78 12.22
N CYS A 398 -12.50 2.78 11.97
CA CYS A 398 -13.80 2.56 11.33
C CYS A 398 -13.65 2.03 9.91
N CYS A 399 -12.76 2.63 9.11
CA CYS A 399 -12.50 2.22 7.73
C CYS A 399 -11.88 0.81 7.64
N CYS A 400 -10.93 0.49 8.51
CA CYS A 400 -10.23 -0.78 8.54
C CYS A 400 -11.05 -1.88 9.21
N GLY A 401 -11.62 -1.64 10.39
CA GLY A 401 -12.27 -2.66 11.21
C GLY A 401 -13.74 -2.92 10.86
N CYS A 402 -14.48 -1.93 10.36
CA CYS A 402 -15.92 -2.08 10.09
C CYS A 402 -16.22 -2.18 8.59
N CYS A 403 -15.75 -1.22 7.78
CA CYS A 403 -16.18 -1.13 6.38
C CYS A 403 -15.60 -2.25 5.49
N LEU A 404 -14.31 -2.56 5.66
CA LEU A 404 -13.60 -3.53 4.84
C LEU A 404 -14.05 -4.98 5.12
N PRO A 405 -14.12 -5.45 6.39
CA PRO A 405 -14.61 -6.79 6.70
C PRO A 405 -16.10 -6.98 6.40
N CYS A 406 -16.94 -5.94 6.58
CA CYS A 406 -18.35 -6.03 6.20
C CYS A 406 -18.56 -6.12 4.69
N LEU A 407 -17.73 -5.42 3.90
CA LEU A 407 -17.74 -5.56 2.44
C LEU A 407 -17.35 -6.98 2.00
N MET A 408 -16.39 -7.61 2.68
CA MET A 408 -15.92 -8.98 2.39
C MET A 408 -16.94 -10.06 2.81
N MET A 409 -17.58 -9.91 3.97
CA MET A 409 -18.58 -10.87 4.47
C MET A 409 -19.90 -10.85 3.70
N ILE A 410 -20.29 -9.72 3.10
CA ILE A 410 -21.50 -9.65 2.27
C ILE A 410 -21.36 -10.47 0.98
N SER A 411 -20.15 -10.61 0.43
CA SER A 411 -19.90 -11.45 -0.75
C SER A 411 -20.08 -12.94 -0.46
N THR A 412 -19.58 -13.43 0.68
CA THR A 412 -19.58 -14.87 1.00
C THR A 412 -20.96 -15.39 1.41
N LEU A 413 -21.80 -14.54 2.02
CA LEU A 413 -23.17 -14.91 2.42
C LEU A 413 -24.11 -15.12 1.21
N GLY A 414 -23.82 -14.46 0.08
CA GLY A 414 -24.54 -14.67 -1.17
C GLY A 414 -24.31 -16.06 -1.79
N ASP A 415 -23.18 -16.70 -1.50
CA ASP A 415 -22.85 -18.02 -2.03
C ASP A 415 -23.43 -19.16 -1.18
N LEU A 416 -23.66 -18.93 0.12
CA LEU A 416 -24.23 -19.95 1.03
C LEU A 416 -25.75 -20.08 0.93
N GLU A 417 -26.49 -18.99 0.65
CA GLU A 417 -27.95 -19.05 0.46
C GLU A 417 -28.35 -19.80 -0.84
N ASP A 418 -27.46 -19.91 -1.82
CA ASP A 418 -27.76 -20.56 -3.11
C ASP A 418 -27.43 -22.06 -3.16
N ILE A 419 -26.63 -22.58 -2.22
CA ILE A 419 -26.36 -24.03 -2.11
C ILE A 419 -27.57 -24.76 -1.50
N ASP A 420 -28.27 -24.14 -0.56
CA ASP A 420 -29.44 -24.74 0.11
C ASP A 420 -30.68 -24.75 -0.82
N SER A 421 -30.78 -23.79 -1.75
CA SER A 421 -31.87 -23.72 -2.73
C SER A 421 -31.71 -24.68 -3.91
N THR A 422 -30.47 -25.06 -4.26
CA THR A 422 -30.20 -26.06 -5.31
C THR A 422 -30.24 -27.51 -4.82
N GLN A 423 -29.97 -27.78 -3.54
CA GLN A 423 -30.13 -29.12 -2.96
C GLN A 423 -31.59 -29.50 -2.67
N ALA A 424 -32.51 -28.53 -2.52
CA ALA A 424 -33.93 -28.81 -2.29
C ALA A 424 -34.72 -29.20 -3.56
N LEU A 425 -34.16 -29.06 -4.76
CA LEU A 425 -34.86 -29.30 -6.05
C LEU A 425 -34.50 -30.61 -6.75
N ILE A 426 -33.66 -31.46 -6.16
CA ILE A 426 -33.35 -32.80 -6.68
C ILE A 426 -34.12 -33.84 -5.85
N ASP A 427 -35.39 -34.03 -6.20
CA ASP A 427 -36.19 -35.16 -5.72
C ASP A 427 -35.55 -36.48 -6.21
N PRO A 428 -35.17 -37.45 -5.34
CA PRO A 428 -34.44 -38.66 -5.74
C PRO A 428 -35.25 -39.68 -6.55
N ASN A 429 -36.51 -39.39 -6.91
CA ASN A 429 -37.41 -40.37 -7.50
C ASN A 429 -38.03 -39.92 -8.83
N ARG A 430 -37.21 -39.58 -9.84
CA ARG A 430 -37.68 -39.58 -11.23
C ARG A 430 -37.22 -40.84 -11.96
N ARG A 431 -38.05 -41.88 -11.82
CA ARG A 431 -37.99 -43.15 -12.55
C ARG A 431 -38.04 -42.86 -14.06
N ILE A 432 -36.95 -43.16 -14.77
CA ILE A 432 -36.86 -43.12 -16.22
C ILE A 432 -37.74 -44.24 -16.78
N THR A 433 -38.85 -43.90 -17.44
CA THR A 433 -39.49 -44.81 -18.39
C THR A 433 -39.18 -44.33 -19.80
N GLN A 434 -38.26 -45.04 -20.46
CA GLN A 434 -38.17 -45.08 -21.92
C GLN A 434 -39.52 -45.55 -22.46
N SER A 435 -40.11 -44.81 -23.39
CA SER A 435 -41.07 -45.37 -24.34
C SER A 435 -40.34 -45.59 -25.66
N GLY A 436 -40.03 -46.85 -25.93
CA GLY A 436 -39.72 -47.34 -27.26
C GLY A 436 -41.00 -47.74 -28.00
N GLU A 437 -40.93 -47.60 -29.33
CA GLU A 437 -41.66 -48.36 -30.36
C GLU A 437 -43.20 -48.38 -30.33
N ARG A 438 -43.84 -47.61 -31.24
CA ARG A 438 -44.27 -48.10 -32.56
C ARG A 438 -44.86 -46.98 -33.41
#